data_AF-A0A093JC38-F1
#
_entry.id   AF-A0A093JC38-F1
#
_cell.length_a   1.000
_cell.length_b   1.000
_cell.length_c   1.000
_cell.angle_alpha   90.00
_cell.angle_beta   90.00
_cell.angle_gamma   90.00
#
_symmetry.space_group_name_H-M   'P 1'
#
loop_
_entity.id
_entity.type
_entity.pdbx_description
1 polymer ?
#
loop_
_entity_poly.entity_id
_entity_poly.type
_entity_poly.pdbx_seq_one_letter_code
_entity_poly.pdbx_strand_id
1 'polypeptide(L)' 'FTEMMSLDISDSAQIYAAFVVYLDLLEGRNWHEVKHVGLAELQLVCLHAREKEQDSFQVMVPVPVHISLSHER' A
#
# COMPACT_ATOMS: atom_id res chain seq x y z
N PHE A 1 -11.38 2.59 -1.91
CA PHE A 1 -11.37 2.94 -0.47
C PHE A 1 -12.15 1.94 0.37
N THR A 2 -13.44 1.70 0.08
CA THR A 2 -14.26 0.72 0.83
C THR A 2 -13.66 -0.68 0.88
N GLU A 3 -13.09 -1.16 -0.23
CA GLU A 3 -12.39 -2.46 -0.28
C GLU A 3 -11.18 -2.48 0.67
N MET A 4 -10.34 -1.45 0.66
CA MET A 4 -9.18 -1.34 1.54
C MET A 4 -9.59 -1.19 3.02
N MET A 5 -10.73 -0.55 3.30
CA MET A 5 -11.32 -0.46 4.65
C MET A 5 -11.92 -1.78 5.14
N SER A 6 -12.15 -2.74 4.25
CA SER A 6 -12.62 -4.08 4.62
C SER A 6 -11.49 -5.05 4.98
N LEU A 7 -10.23 -4.60 4.88
CA LEU A 7 -9.07 -5.37 5.33
C LEU A 7 -9.07 -5.45 6.86
N ASP A 8 -8.53 -6.56 7.38
CA ASP A 8 -8.37 -6.78 8.82
C ASP A 8 -7.17 -6.01 9.39
N ILE A 9 -7.23 -4.67 9.28
CA ILE A 9 -6.20 -3.72 9.71
C ILE A 9 -6.88 -2.69 10.60
N SER A 10 -6.40 -2.55 11.84
CA SER A 10 -7.00 -1.64 12.83
C SER A 10 -6.47 -0.21 12.74
N ASP A 11 -5.28 -0.01 12.15
CA ASP A 11 -4.68 1.31 11.99
C ASP A 11 -5.27 2.04 10.76
N SER A 12 -6.18 2.97 11.02
CA SER A 12 -6.80 3.80 9.98
C SER A 12 -5.81 4.76 9.31
N ALA A 13 -4.73 5.17 9.99
CA ALA A 13 -3.69 5.98 9.38
C ALA A 13 -2.89 5.18 8.36
N GLN A 14 -2.64 3.91 8.65
CA GLN A 14 -2.01 2.98 7.71
C GLN A 14 -2.89 2.79 6.45
N ILE A 15 -4.19 2.50 6.63
CA ILE A 15 -5.11 2.32 5.51
C ILE A 15 -5.19 3.61 4.67
N TYR A 16 -5.28 4.77 5.34
CA TYR A 16 -5.31 6.06 4.66
C TYR A 16 -4.02 6.34 3.88
N ALA A 17 -2.84 6.09 4.47
CA ALA A 17 -1.56 6.23 3.78
C ALA A 17 -1.49 5.32 2.55
N ALA A 18 -1.94 4.06 2.67
CA ALA A 18 -1.98 3.14 1.55
C ALA A 18 -2.95 3.56 0.45
N PHE A 19 -4.10 4.14 0.82
CA PHE A 19 -5.07 4.65 -0.15
C PHE A 19 -4.51 5.84 -0.94
N VAL A 20 -3.84 6.79 -0.29
CA VAL A 20 -3.24 7.95 -0.97
C VAL A 20 -2.15 7.51 -1.94
N VAL A 21 -1.28 6.58 -1.54
CA VAL A 21 -0.23 6.05 -2.43
C VAL A 21 -0.84 5.24 -3.58
N TYR A 22 -1.88 4.44 -3.31
CA TYR A 22 -2.60 3.70 -4.36
C TYR A 22 -3.14 4.65 -5.45
N LEU A 23 -3.75 5.77 -5.06
CA LEU A 23 -4.23 6.78 -6.01
C LEU A 23 -3.09 7.50 -6.73
N ASP A 24 -1.98 7.82 -6.05
CA ASP A 24 -0.81 8.42 -6.70
C ASP A 24 -0.26 7.49 -7.80
N LEU A 25 -0.13 6.19 -7.53
CA LEU A 25 0.36 5.23 -8.52
C LEU A 25 -0.64 5.03 -9.67
N LEU A 26 -1.91 4.82 -9.35
CA LEU A 26 -2.94 4.50 -10.35
C LEU A 26 -3.34 5.73 -11.20
N GLU A 27 -3.60 6.86 -10.57
CA GLU A 27 -4.14 8.06 -11.23
C GLU A 27 -3.06 9.12 -11.49
N GLY A 28 -2.20 9.39 -10.50
CA GLY A 28 -1.16 10.42 -10.62
C GLY A 28 -0.05 10.04 -11.60
N ARG A 29 0.39 8.77 -11.54
CA ARG A 29 1.49 8.23 -12.34
C ARG A 29 1.04 7.29 -13.45
N ASN A 30 -0.24 6.92 -13.47
CA ASN A 30 -0.83 6.03 -14.48
C ASN A 30 -0.08 4.69 -14.63
N TRP A 31 0.24 4.06 -13.50
CA TRP A 31 0.86 2.73 -13.49
C TRP A 31 -0.09 1.69 -14.06
N HIS A 32 0.47 0.75 -14.83
CA HIS A 32 -0.29 -0.28 -15.52
C HIS A 32 -1.14 -1.12 -14.56
N GLU A 33 -0.60 -1.48 -13.41
CA GLU A 33 -1.33 -2.27 -12.43
C GLU A 33 -0.89 -1.93 -11.00
N VAL A 34 -1.87 -1.76 -10.12
CA VAL A 34 -1.69 -1.54 -8.68
C VAL A 34 -2.70 -2.39 -7.94
N LYS A 35 -2.23 -3.29 -7.07
CA LYS A 35 -3.05 -4.14 -6.20
C LYS A 35 -2.72 -3.86 -4.75
N HIS A 36 -3.70 -3.98 -3.87
CA HIS A 36 -3.51 -3.86 -2.42
C HIS A 36 -3.71 -5.21 -1.73
N VAL A 37 -2.91 -5.48 -0.70
CA VAL A 37 -2.99 -6.69 0.12
C VAL A 37 -2.85 -6.29 1.59
N GLY A 38 -3.78 -6.74 2.43
CA GLY A 38 -3.67 -6.59 3.88
C GLY A 38 -2.79 -7.69 4.48
N LEU A 39 -1.87 -7.30 5.35
CA LEU A 39 -1.03 -8.17 6.18
C LEU A 39 -1.47 -7.99 7.64
N ALA A 40 -2.51 -8.74 8.03
CA ALA A 40 -3.14 -8.63 9.34
C ALA A 40 -2.15 -8.81 10.50
N GLU A 41 -1.23 -9.78 10.41
CA GLU A 41 -0.23 -10.05 11.45
C GLU A 41 0.69 -8.84 11.72
N LEU A 42 0.96 -8.04 10.69
CA LEU A 42 1.83 -6.87 10.79
C LEU A 42 1.05 -5.55 10.92
N GLN A 43 -0.29 -5.59 10.81
CA GLN A 43 -1.14 -4.41 10.72
C GLN A 43 -0.71 -3.45 9.59
N LEU A 44 -0.29 -4.02 8.45
CA LEU A 44 0.13 -3.27 7.26
C LEU A 44 -0.73 -3.58 6.04
N VAL A 45 -0.81 -2.62 5.14
CA VAL A 45 -1.27 -2.79 3.76
C VAL A 45 -0.06 -2.65 2.84
N CYS A 46 0.14 -3.64 1.98
CA CYS A 46 1.15 -3.62 0.94
C CYS A 46 0.51 -3.32 -0.41
N LEU A 47 1.26 -2.63 -1.28
CA LEU A 47 0.91 -2.43 -2.67
C LEU A 47 1.82 -3.27 -3.56
N HIS A 48 1.22 -4.10 -4.40
CA HIS A 48 1.91 -4.80 -5.48
C HIS A 48 1.63 -4.06 -6.78
N ALA A 49 2.66 -3.46 -7.36
CA ALA A 49 2.48 -2.55 -8.47
C ALA A 49 3.55 -2.72 -9.55
N ARG A 50 3.19 -2.44 -10.80
CA ARG A 50 4.12 -2.36 -11.94
C ARG A 50 3.77 -1.17 -12.82
N GLU A 51 4.80 -0.45 -13.27
CA GLU A 51 4.61 0.76 -14.08
C GLU A 51 4.13 0.39 -15.49
N LYS A 52 4.76 -0.62 -16.11
CA LYS A 52 4.38 -1.14 -17.43
C LYS A 52 4.04 -2.63 -17.35
N GLU A 53 3.31 -3.11 -18.35
CA GLU A 53 2.86 -4.50 -18.43
C GLU A 53 4.00 -5.53 -18.37
N GLN A 54 5.16 -5.20 -18.94
CA GLN A 54 6.31 -6.14 -18.99
C GLN A 54 7.24 -6.01 -17.77
N ASP A 55 7.00 -5.03 -16.90
CA ASP A 55 7.83 -4.83 -15.73
C ASP A 55 7.53 -5.89 -14.66
N SER A 56 8.54 -6.18 -13.85
CA SER A 56 8.34 -7.00 -12.65
C SER A 56 7.50 -6.24 -11.62
N PHE A 57 6.70 -6.98 -10.85
CA PHE A 57 5.99 -6.39 -9.72
C PHE A 57 6.98 -5.90 -8.66
N GLN A 58 6.71 -4.71 -8.15
CA GLN A 58 7.36 -4.12 -7.01
C GLN A 58 6.41 -4.17 -5.81
N VAL A 59 6.97 -4.39 -4.63
CA VAL A 59 6.24 -4.35 -3.36
C VAL A 59 6.55 -3.04 -2.67
N MET A 60 5.51 -2.30 -2.30
CA MET A 60 5.62 -1.06 -1.55
C MET A 60 4.83 -1.16 -0.25
N VAL A 61 5.39 -0.63 0.84
CA VAL A 61 4.71 -0.48 2.12
C VAL A 61 4.50 1.01 2.37
N PRO A 62 3.28 1.55 2.20
CA PRO A 62 2.96 2.93 2.53
C PRO A 62 3.07 3.16 4.03
N VAL A 63 3.86 4.16 4.44
CA VAL A 63 4.13 4.48 5.85
C VAL A 63 3.59 5.87 6.17
N PRO A 64 2.70 6.02 7.18
CA PRO A 64 2.29 7.33 7.65
C PRO A 64 3.47 8.14 8.19
N VAL A 65 3.52 9.44 7.92
CA VAL A 65 4.67 10.31 8.24
C VAL A 65 5.04 10.36 9.74
N HIS A 66 4.08 10.07 10.62
CA HIS A 66 4.28 10.09 12.07
C HIS A 66 4.74 8.74 12.65
N ILE A 67 4.86 7.69 11.81
CA ILE A 67 5.34 6.38 12.22
C ILE A 67 6.85 6.29 12.05
N SER A 68 7.52 5.66 13.01
CA SER A 68 8.96 5.38 12.94
C SER A 68 9.20 4.00 12.34
N LEU A 69 10.24 3.89 11.51
CA LEU A 69 10.72 2.61 10.97
C LEU A 69 11.92 2.14 11.78
N SER A 70 11.87 0.90 12.23
CA SER A 70 12.96 0.21 12.91
C SER A 70 13.28 -1.09 12.18
N HIS A 71 14.47 -1.62 12.43
CA HIS A 71 14.85 -2.96 12.00
C HIS A 71 14.95 -3.84 13.24
N GLU A 72 14.04 -4.81 13.37
CA GLU A 72 14.17 -5.87 14.36
C GLU A 72 14.90 -7.07 13.73
N ARG A 73 15.88 -7.62 14.45
CA ARG A 73 16.72 -8.74 14.00
C ARG A 73 16.18 -10.06 14.47
#